data_AF-A0A659PEC4-F1
#
_entry.id   AF-A0A659PEC4-F1
#
_cell.length_a   1.000
_cell.length_b   1.000
_cell.length_c   1.000
_cell.angle_alpha   90.00
_cell.angle_beta   90.00
_cell.angle_gamma   90.00
#
_symmetry.space_group_name_H-M   'P 1'
#
loop_
_entity.id
_entity.type
_entity.pdbx_description
1 polymer ?
#
loop_
_entity_poly.entity_id
_entity_poly.type
_entity_poly.pdbx_seq_one_letter_code
_entity_poly.pdbx_strand_id
1 'polypeptide(L)'
;MSFQPSFAGPQPDSRIDRTTFIRRAYLHLAVAIVGFIVLSAAWSFIGVGEYALDVLLAGGRYSWLVVLGAFMLVGMLATRLADNAGTNQTQLIGLGIYVLAESLIFAPLLTVAAYINPSSLSLVVPSPRPGDA
;
A
#
# COMPACT_ATOMS: atom_id res chain seq x y z
N MET A 1 -8.81 24.63 -52.85
CA MET A 1 -8.30 25.19 -51.58
C MET A 1 -7.80 24.02 -50.75
N SER A 2 -6.48 23.83 -50.66
CA SER A 2 -5.86 22.75 -49.89
C SER A 2 -5.73 23.19 -48.43
N PHE A 3 -6.43 22.50 -47.54
CA PHE A 3 -6.23 22.64 -46.09
C PHE A 3 -4.85 22.08 -45.74
N GLN A 4 -3.90 22.96 -45.39
CA GLN A 4 -2.67 22.56 -44.71
C GLN A 4 -2.93 22.70 -43.21
N PRO A 5 -3.07 21.60 -42.44
CA PRO A 5 -3.19 21.70 -41.00
C PRO A 5 -1.89 22.23 -40.39
N SER A 6 -1.89 23.47 -39.90
CA SER A 6 -0.73 24.15 -39.31
C SER A 6 -0.44 23.71 -37.86
N PHE A 7 -0.78 22.48 -37.48
CA PHE A 7 -0.58 21.94 -36.13
C PHE A 7 0.84 21.41 -35.87
N ALA A 8 1.76 21.56 -36.83
CA ALA A 8 3.18 21.28 -36.65
C ALA A 8 3.86 22.42 -35.85
N GLY A 9 3.36 22.71 -34.65
CA GLY A 9 4.17 23.37 -33.63
C GLY A 9 5.29 22.44 -33.17
N PRO A 10 6.33 22.93 -32.49
CA PRO A 10 7.39 22.08 -31.93
C PRO A 10 6.75 20.92 -31.17
N GLN A 11 6.88 19.71 -31.72
CA GLN A 11 6.36 18.52 -31.09
C GLN A 11 7.44 18.12 -30.08
N PRO A 12 7.25 18.33 -28.76
CA PRO A 12 8.13 17.67 -27.81
C PRO A 12 8.01 16.16 -28.10
N ASP A 13 9.10 15.41 -27.94
CA ASP A 13 9.13 13.95 -28.07
C ASP A 13 8.20 13.28 -27.05
N SER A 14 6.89 13.46 -27.22
CA SER A 14 5.82 13.21 -26.24
C SER A 14 5.62 11.72 -25.97
N ARG A 15 6.12 10.85 -26.86
CA ARG A 15 6.15 9.41 -26.65
C ARG A 15 7.21 8.99 -25.64
N ILE A 16 8.43 9.53 -25.72
CA ILE A 16 9.53 9.18 -24.80
C ILE A 16 9.24 9.68 -23.38
N ASP A 17 8.61 10.84 -23.26
CA ASP A 17 8.29 11.44 -21.97
C ASP A 17 7.18 10.66 -21.22
N ARG A 18 6.13 10.23 -21.92
CA ARG A 18 5.05 9.41 -21.35
C ARG A 18 5.51 8.03 -20.93
N THR A 19 6.32 7.35 -21.76
CA THR A 19 6.84 6.01 -21.42
C THR A 19 7.71 6.07 -20.16
N THR A 20 8.53 7.11 -20.03
CA THR A 20 9.40 7.30 -18.87
C THR A 20 8.59 7.61 -17.61
N PHE A 21 7.54 8.44 -17.72
CA PHE A 21 6.62 8.74 -16.62
C PHE A 21 5.92 7.48 -16.09
N ILE A 22 5.32 6.68 -16.98
CA ILE A 22 4.61 5.44 -16.60
C ILE A 22 5.59 4.49 -15.88
N ARG A 23 6.78 4.27 -16.44
CA ARG A 23 7.79 3.41 -15.83
C ARG A 23 8.15 3.85 -14.41
N ARG A 24 8.33 5.15 -14.19
CA ARG A 24 8.62 5.71 -12.86
C ARG A 24 7.45 5.52 -11.91
N ALA A 25 6.21 5.78 -12.33
CA ALA A 25 5.03 5.57 -11.49
C ALA A 25 4.93 4.11 -11.00
N TYR A 26 5.14 3.14 -11.89
CA TYR A 26 5.13 1.72 -11.52
C TYR A 26 6.32 1.32 -10.63
N LEU A 27 7.49 1.94 -10.79
CA LEU A 27 8.61 1.71 -9.87
C LEU A 27 8.29 2.19 -8.45
N HIS A 28 7.70 3.37 -8.30
CA HIS A 28 7.29 3.86 -6.98
C HIS A 28 6.20 2.99 -6.36
N LEU A 29 5.24 2.53 -7.17
CA LEU A 29 4.23 1.58 -6.72
C LEU A 29 4.86 0.26 -6.24
N ALA A 30 5.81 -0.29 -7.00
CA ALA A 30 6.51 -1.52 -6.61
C ALA A 30 7.28 -1.34 -5.29
N VAL A 31 7.98 -0.21 -5.12
CA VAL A 31 8.67 0.14 -3.86
C VAL A 31 7.68 0.28 -2.71
N ALA A 32 6.53 0.91 -2.93
CA ALA A 32 5.48 1.06 -1.93
C ALA A 32 4.92 -0.31 -1.48
N ILE A 33 4.65 -1.21 -2.42
CA ILE A 33 4.18 -2.57 -2.13
C ILE A 33 5.23 -3.34 -1.32
N VAL A 34 6.50 -3.30 -1.72
CA VAL A 34 7.59 -3.95 -0.96
C VAL A 34 7.70 -3.36 0.44
N GLY A 35 7.65 -2.03 0.57
CA GLY A 35 7.66 -1.34 1.86
C GLY A 35 6.50 -1.77 2.74
N PHE A 36 5.29 -1.84 2.18
CA PHE A 36 4.09 -2.32 2.87
C PHE A 36 4.25 -3.75 3.40
N ILE A 37 4.77 -4.67 2.58
CA ILE A 37 5.02 -6.06 2.98
C ILE A 37 6.02 -6.12 4.13
N VAL A 38 7.15 -5.43 4.02
CA VAL A 38 8.20 -5.42 5.05
C VAL A 38 7.67 -4.84 6.36
N LEU A 39 6.95 -3.74 6.31
CA LEU A 39 6.33 -3.12 7.48
C LEU A 39 5.30 -4.04 8.11
N SER A 40 4.39 -4.62 7.32
CA SER A 40 3.37 -5.55 7.80
C SER A 40 3.99 -6.77 8.48
N ALA A 41 5.07 -7.31 7.93
CA ALA A 41 5.83 -8.39 8.55
C ALA A 41 6.46 -7.93 9.88
N ALA A 42 7.09 -6.75 9.92
CA ALA A 42 7.67 -6.19 11.13
C ALA A 42 6.63 -6.00 12.24
N TRP A 43 5.45 -5.45 11.93
CA TRP A 43 4.34 -5.31 12.88
C TRP A 43 3.85 -6.66 13.39
N SER A 44 3.80 -7.67 12.53
CA SER A 44 3.41 -9.03 12.88
C SER A 44 4.43 -9.69 13.82
N PHE A 45 5.74 -9.53 13.59
CA PHE A 45 6.78 -10.07 14.46
C PHE A 45 6.79 -9.44 15.86
N ILE A 46 6.42 -8.16 15.97
CA ILE A 46 6.38 -7.43 17.25
C ILE A 46 5.03 -7.63 17.97
N GLY A 47 4.05 -8.31 17.35
CA GLY A 47 2.74 -8.59 17.94
C GLY A 47 1.78 -7.40 17.94
N VAL A 48 2.05 -6.34 17.17
CA VAL A 48 1.18 -5.15 17.09
C VAL A 48 -0.24 -5.51 16.64
N GLY A 49 -0.35 -6.50 15.75
CA GLY A 49 -1.64 -6.97 15.25
C GLY A 49 -2.52 -7.62 16.32
N GLU A 50 -1.94 -8.37 17.27
CA GLU A 50 -2.66 -8.97 18.40
C GLU A 50 -3.18 -7.89 19.36
N TYR A 51 -2.32 -6.95 19.75
CA TYR A 51 -2.72 -5.82 20.59
C TYR A 51 -3.83 -4.98 19.95
N ALA A 52 -3.70 -4.66 18.66
CA ALA A 52 -4.72 -3.90 17.93
C ALA A 52 -6.04 -4.69 17.85
N LEU A 53 -5.97 -6.00 17.65
CA LEU A 53 -7.14 -6.87 17.61
C LEU A 53 -7.85 -6.92 18.98
N ASP A 54 -7.13 -7.05 20.08
CA ASP A 54 -7.71 -7.05 21.43
C ASP A 54 -8.46 -5.75 21.72
N VAL A 55 -7.89 -4.60 21.36
CA VAL A 55 -8.53 -3.29 21.49
C VAL A 55 -9.80 -3.21 20.63
N LEU A 56 -9.78 -3.73 19.40
CA LEU A 56 -10.95 -3.78 18.53
C LEU A 56 -12.03 -4.71 19.10
N LEU A 57 -11.66 -5.88 19.63
CA LEU A 57 -12.62 -6.81 20.23
C LEU A 57 -13.27 -6.22 21.48
N ALA A 58 -12.52 -5.49 22.31
CA ALA A 58 -13.05 -4.77 23.46
C ALA A 58 -14.09 -3.69 23.08
N GLY A 59 -13.95 -3.08 21.89
CA GLY A 59 -14.90 -2.11 21.35
C GLY A 59 -16.22 -2.72 20.84
N GLY A 60 -16.35 -4.05 20.82
CA GLY A 60 -17.56 -4.75 20.39
C GLY A 60 -17.89 -4.57 18.91
N ARG A 61 -19.18 -4.74 18.54
CA ARG A 61 -19.63 -4.81 17.13
C ARG A 61 -19.29 -3.58 16.26
N TYR A 62 -19.06 -2.43 16.87
CA TYR A 62 -18.82 -1.17 16.17
C TYR A 62 -17.32 -0.87 15.96
N SER A 63 -16.42 -1.66 16.54
CA SER A 63 -14.97 -1.44 16.39
C SER A 63 -14.51 -1.55 14.94
N TRP A 64 -15.17 -2.36 14.13
CA TRP A 64 -14.92 -2.42 12.69
C TRP A 64 -15.08 -1.05 11.99
N LEU A 65 -15.98 -0.20 12.47
CA LEU A 65 -16.13 1.17 11.95
C LEU A 65 -14.89 2.03 12.20
N VAL A 66 -14.13 1.74 13.25
CA VAL A 66 -12.86 2.43 13.53
C VAL A 66 -11.83 2.08 12.47
N VAL A 67 -11.74 0.80 12.08
CA VAL A 67 -10.84 0.35 10.99
C VAL A 67 -11.22 1.01 9.67
N LEU A 68 -12.52 1.00 9.33
CA LEU A 68 -13.03 1.67 8.13
C LEU A 68 -12.77 3.19 8.16
N GLY A 69 -13.02 3.82 9.31
CA GLY A 69 -12.78 5.26 9.50
C GLY A 69 -11.30 5.61 9.35
N ALA A 70 -10.41 4.82 9.95
CA ALA A 70 -8.96 4.99 9.80
C ALA A 70 -8.53 4.84 8.34
N PHE A 71 -9.05 3.83 7.64
CA PHE A 71 -8.76 3.62 6.21
C PHE A 71 -9.22 4.81 5.36
N MET A 72 -10.43 5.32 5.59
CA MET A 72 -10.93 6.51 4.90
C MET A 72 -10.06 7.74 5.18
N LEU A 73 -9.70 7.99 6.44
CA LEU A 73 -8.88 9.15 6.82
C LEU A 73 -7.48 9.09 6.19
N VAL A 74 -6.84 7.92 6.21
CA VAL A 74 -5.52 7.71 5.60
C VAL A 74 -5.59 7.88 4.09
N GLY A 75 -6.63 7.35 3.43
CA GLY A 75 -6.87 7.57 2.00
C GLY A 75 -7.09 9.04 1.65
N MET A 76 -7.92 9.75 2.40
CA MET A 76 -8.14 11.19 2.21
C MET A 76 -6.86 12.00 2.42
N LEU A 77 -6.07 11.65 3.43
CA LEU A 77 -4.79 12.30 3.71
C LEU A 77 -3.82 12.07 2.56
N ALA A 78 -3.70 10.84 2.06
CA ALA A 78 -2.83 10.51 0.95
C ALA A 78 -3.21 11.25 -0.34
N THR A 79 -4.51 11.30 -0.69
CA THR A 79 -4.98 12.07 -1.85
C THR A 79 -4.64 13.54 -1.69
N ARG A 80 -4.87 14.14 -0.52
CA ARG A 80 -4.51 15.54 -0.26
C ARG A 80 -3.01 15.79 -0.36
N LEU A 81 -2.17 14.90 0.16
CA LEU A 81 -0.71 15.04 0.07
C LEU A 81 -0.23 14.88 -1.37
N ALA A 82 -0.84 14.00 -2.16
CA ALA A 82 -0.54 13.82 -3.57
C ALA A 82 -0.94 15.05 -4.40
N ASP A 83 -2.15 15.59 -4.17
CA ASP A 83 -2.68 16.73 -4.92
C ASP A 83 -1.93 18.04 -4.62
N ASN A 84 -1.40 18.19 -3.40
CA ASN A 84 -0.65 19.37 -2.98
C ASN A 84 0.88 19.21 -3.10
N ALA A 85 1.36 18.12 -3.71
CA ALA A 85 2.79 17.90 -3.90
C ALA A 85 3.38 18.87 -4.94
N GLY A 86 4.01 19.95 -4.48
CA GLY A 86 4.70 20.90 -5.35
C GLY A 86 5.95 20.33 -6.04
N THR A 87 6.45 19.18 -5.59
CA THR A 87 7.61 18.48 -6.18
C THR A 87 7.42 16.96 -6.13
N ASN A 88 8.10 16.25 -7.04
CA ASN A 88 8.09 14.78 -7.09
C ASN A 88 8.63 14.13 -5.79
N GLN A 89 9.53 14.82 -5.07
CA GLN A 89 10.05 14.35 -3.79
C GLN A 89 8.99 14.40 -2.68
N THR A 90 8.18 15.46 -2.63
CA THR A 90 7.07 15.57 -1.66
C THR A 90 6.02 14.48 -1.88
N GLN A 91 5.75 14.13 -3.14
CA GLN A 91 4.83 13.05 -3.50
C GLN A 91 5.33 11.69 -2.99
N LEU A 92 6.64 11.45 -3.03
CA LEU A 92 7.25 10.22 -2.50
C LEU A 92 7.19 10.13 -0.97
N ILE A 93 7.41 11.25 -0.28
CA ILE A 93 7.26 11.29 1.18
C ILE A 93 5.80 11.02 1.57
N GLY A 94 4.84 11.62 0.86
CA GLY A 94 3.42 11.36 1.06
C GLY A 94 3.06 9.88 0.84
N LEU A 95 3.60 9.27 -0.22
CA LEU A 95 3.44 7.84 -0.48
C LEU A 95 4.04 6.98 0.65
N GLY A 96 5.21 7.34 1.18
CA GLY A 96 5.83 6.62 2.30
C GLY A 96 5.02 6.69 3.59
N ILE A 97 4.50 7.88 3.93
CA ILE A 97 3.61 8.06 5.10
C ILE A 97 2.33 7.25 4.93
N TYR A 98 1.75 7.25 3.73
CA TYR A 98 0.57 6.45 3.42
C TYR A 98 0.83 4.96 3.64
N VAL A 99 1.92 4.42 3.11
CA VAL A 99 2.30 3.01 3.27
C VAL A 99 2.49 2.64 4.75
N LEU A 100 3.13 3.52 5.54
CA LEU A 100 3.30 3.32 6.98
C LEU A 100 1.94 3.23 7.68
N ALA A 101 1.05 4.19 7.44
CA ALA A 101 -0.27 4.23 8.06
C ALA A 101 -1.14 3.03 7.64
N GLU A 102 -1.13 2.69 6.35
CA GLU A 102 -1.88 1.56 5.81
C GLU A 102 -1.39 0.22 6.39
N SER A 103 -0.08 0.01 6.50
CA SER A 103 0.47 -1.22 7.09
C SER A 103 0.03 -1.43 8.55
N LEU A 104 -0.15 -0.35 9.31
CA LEU A 104 -0.63 -0.40 10.69
C LEU A 104 -2.12 -0.76 10.75
N ILE A 105 -2.93 -0.20 9.85
CA ILE A 105 -4.37 -0.52 9.74
C ILE A 105 -4.57 -1.99 9.35
N PHE A 106 -3.67 -2.54 8.52
CA PHE A 106 -3.72 -3.94 8.10
C PHE A 106 -3.22 -4.93 9.15
N ALA A 107 -2.46 -4.49 10.16
CA ALA A 107 -1.92 -5.38 11.19
C ALA A 107 -2.98 -6.27 11.89
N PRO A 108 -4.10 -5.73 12.44
CA PRO A 108 -5.16 -6.56 13.02
C PRO A 108 -5.89 -7.40 11.97
N LEU A 109 -6.03 -6.92 10.73
CA LEU A 109 -6.68 -7.68 9.64
C LEU A 109 -5.90 -8.94 9.27
N LEU A 110 -4.58 -8.79 9.13
CA LEU A 110 -3.68 -9.91 8.85
C LEU A 110 -3.63 -10.90 10.01
N THR A 111 -3.75 -10.41 11.25
CA THR A 111 -3.83 -11.25 12.44
C THR A 111 -5.10 -12.09 12.45
N VAL A 112 -6.26 -11.48 12.16
CA VAL A 112 -7.52 -12.23 11.98
C VAL A 112 -7.41 -13.26 10.86
N ALA A 113 -6.80 -12.89 9.72
CA ALA A 113 -6.59 -13.82 8.62
C ALA A 113 -5.71 -15.01 9.02
N ALA A 114 -4.66 -14.78 9.81
CA ALA A 114 -3.77 -15.80 10.34
C ALA A 114 -4.53 -16.76 11.28
N TYR A 115 -5.42 -16.24 12.13
CA TYR A 115 -6.25 -17.06 13.02
C TYR A 115 -7.24 -17.95 12.26
N ILE A 116 -7.84 -17.44 11.16
CA ILE A 116 -8.81 -18.19 10.36
C ILE A 116 -8.10 -19.23 9.48
N ASN A 117 -6.93 -18.89 8.92
CA ASN A 117 -6.14 -19.78 8.06
C ASN A 117 -4.66 -19.79 8.51
N PRO A 118 -4.28 -20.66 9.46
CA PRO A 118 -2.91 -20.72 9.98
C PRO A 118 -1.87 -21.08 8.90
N SER A 119 -2.28 -21.82 7.87
CA SER A 119 -1.45 -22.25 6.75
C SER A 119 -1.12 -21.12 5.77
N SER A 120 -1.84 -19.99 5.79
CA SER A 120 -1.63 -18.85 4.88
C SER A 120 -0.30 -18.11 5.12
N LEU A 121 0.19 -18.12 6.36
CA LEU A 121 1.51 -17.58 6.74
C LEU A 121 2.61 -18.66 6.76
N SER A 122 2.27 -19.94 6.54
CA SER A 122 3.24 -21.04 6.56
C SER A 122 4.14 -21.12 5.31
N LEU A 123 3.93 -20.26 4.30
CA LEU A 123 4.78 -20.19 3.10
C LEU A 123 6.28 -19.88 3.38
N VAL A 124 6.63 -19.54 4.62
CA VAL A 124 8.01 -19.31 5.09
C VAL A 124 8.59 -20.48 5.90
N VAL A 125 7.79 -21.46 6.33
CA VAL A 125 8.25 -22.63 7.09
C VAL A 125 7.91 -23.91 6.32
N PRO A 126 8.91 -24.69 5.86
CA PRO A 126 8.64 -25.97 5.23
C PRO A 126 7.85 -26.87 6.19
N SER A 127 6.69 -27.34 5.75
CA SER A 127 5.98 -28.39 6.47
C SER A 127 6.84 -29.66 6.49
N PRO A 128 6.91 -30.39 7.62
CA PRO A 128 7.45 -31.74 7.65
C PRO A 128 6.74 -32.58 6.60
N ARG A 129 7.49 -33.30 5.77
CA ARG A 129 6.89 -34.16 4.76
C ARG A 129 6.32 -35.39 5.48
N PRO A 130 5.20 -35.95 5.00
CA PRO A 130 4.77 -37.25 5.48
C PRO A 130 5.85 -38.29 5.10
N GLY A 131 6.68 -38.69 6.07
CA GLY A 131 7.80 -39.62 5.89
C GLY A 131 9.04 -39.36 6.76
N ASP A 132 9.04 -38.32 7.59
CA ASP A 132 10.22 -37.86 8.35
C ASP A 132 10.41 -38.57 9.73
N ALA A 133 9.69 -39.67 9.98
CA ALA A 133 9.73 -40.45 11.23
C ALA A 133 10.09 -41.91 10.96
#